data_AF-A0A183Q329-F1
#
_entry.id   AF-A0A183Q329-F1
#
_cell.length_a   1.000
_cell.length_b   1.000
_cell.length_c   1.000
_cell.angle_alpha   90.00
_cell.angle_beta   90.00
_cell.angle_gamma   90.00
#
_symmetry.space_group_name_H-M   'P 1'
#
loop_
_entity.id
_entity.type
_entity.pdbx_description
1 polymer ?
#
loop_
_entity_poly.entity_id
_entity_poly.type
_entity_poly.pdbx_seq_one_letter_code
_entity_poly.pdbx_strand_id
1 'polypeptide(L)'
;MVRRNDQKVREFILQLQKQAAKRRFGDQLHVQLRDRLIARMNIPGLETEVLSMPNCSFQDARTACINYQAVNELDIQSMKISNTLLSRLDEQQSQGQSNLRSFNSNSYSRVNMKGVSTRKYKANHIGERKFGKRL
;
A
#
# COMPACT_ATOMS: atom_id res chain seq x y z
N MET A 1 11.36 -32.60 8.66
CA MET A 1 11.14 -31.32 9.36
C MET A 1 10.93 -30.26 8.31
N VAL A 2 9.75 -29.67 8.25
CA VAL A 2 9.41 -28.57 7.35
C VAL A 2 9.44 -27.29 8.18
N ARG A 3 9.79 -26.15 7.58
CA ARG A 3 9.75 -24.85 8.26
C ARG A 3 8.30 -24.54 8.66
N ARG A 4 8.09 -24.10 9.90
CA ARG A 4 6.78 -23.56 10.34
C ARG A 4 6.66 -22.09 9.94
N ASN A 5 5.44 -21.60 9.70
CA ASN A 5 5.22 -20.24 9.18
C ASN A 5 5.76 -19.14 10.10
N ASP A 6 5.64 -19.34 11.41
CA ASP A 6 6.12 -18.49 12.51
C ASP A 6 7.62 -18.64 12.79
N GLN A 7 8.26 -19.69 12.29
CA GLN A 7 9.67 -19.98 12.52
C GLN A 7 10.56 -19.02 11.71
N LYS A 8 11.48 -18.31 12.37
CA LYS A 8 12.48 -17.49 11.66
C LYS A 8 13.35 -18.35 10.74
N VAL A 9 13.63 -17.87 9.53
CA VAL A 9 14.43 -18.59 8.52
C VAL A 9 15.83 -18.88 9.04
N ARG A 10 16.44 -17.93 9.76
CA ARG A 10 17.75 -18.12 10.40
C ARG A 10 17.79 -19.30 11.37
N GLU A 11 16.78 -19.43 12.22
CA GLU A 11 16.68 -20.53 13.18
C GLU A 11 16.44 -21.87 12.48
N PHE A 12 15.60 -21.88 11.44
CA PHE A 12 15.37 -23.06 10.62
C PHE A 12 16.66 -23.56 9.94
N ILE A 13 17.44 -22.66 9.34
CA ILE A 13 18.75 -22.98 8.72
C ILE A 13 19.70 -23.59 9.75
N LEU A 14 19.77 -23.02 10.96
CA LEU A 14 20.62 -23.56 12.03
C LEU A 14 20.19 -24.97 12.44
N GLN A 15 18.88 -25.24 12.57
CA GLN A 15 18.39 -26.58 12.87
C GLN A 15 18.68 -27.56 11.72
N LEU A 16 18.57 -27.11 10.47
CA LEU A 16 18.91 -27.90 9.29
C LEU A 16 20.39 -28.31 9.29
N GLN A 17 21.29 -27.36 9.58
CA GLN A 17 22.73 -27.62 9.71
C GLN A 17 23.04 -28.60 10.85
N LYS A 18 22.41 -28.43 12.02
CA LYS A 18 22.54 -29.37 13.15
C LYS A 18 22.11 -30.80 12.78
N GLN A 19 21.04 -30.94 11.99
CA GLN A 19 20.64 -32.26 11.48
C GLN A 19 21.63 -32.82 10.46
N ALA A 20 22.23 -31.97 9.65
CA ALA A 20 23.21 -32.38 8.66
C ALA A 20 24.54 -32.79 9.29
N ALA A 21 24.98 -32.13 10.38
CA ALA A 21 26.16 -32.53 11.14
C ALA A 21 26.04 -33.95 11.74
N LYS A 22 24.82 -34.42 11.99
CA LYS A 22 24.54 -35.79 12.45
C LYS A 22 24.53 -36.82 11.32
N ARG A 23 24.57 -36.40 10.05
CA ARG A 23 24.51 -37.26 8.88
C ARG A 23 25.84 -37.29 8.16
N ARG A 24 26.23 -38.48 7.70
CA ARG A 24 27.44 -38.67 6.90
C ARG A 24 27.13 -38.39 5.44
N PHE A 25 27.27 -37.13 5.04
CA PHE A 25 27.00 -36.71 3.66
C PHE A 25 28.25 -36.66 2.77
N GLY A 26 29.45 -36.77 3.36
CA GLY A 26 30.71 -36.67 2.60
C GLY A 26 30.76 -35.39 1.75
N ASP A 27 31.25 -35.52 0.53
CA ASP A 27 31.44 -34.40 -0.40
C ASP A 27 30.11 -33.82 -0.93
N GLN A 28 29.01 -34.56 -0.79
CA GLN A 28 27.68 -34.11 -1.22
C GLN A 28 26.94 -33.29 -0.17
N LEU A 29 27.55 -33.01 0.99
CA LEU A 29 26.94 -32.25 2.09
C LEU A 29 26.29 -30.95 1.61
N HIS A 30 26.99 -30.18 0.77
CA HIS A 30 26.53 -28.88 0.30
C HIS A 30 25.34 -28.97 -0.65
N VAL A 31 25.36 -29.93 -1.59
CA VAL A 31 24.25 -30.16 -2.53
C VAL A 31 23.01 -30.63 -1.77
N GLN A 32 23.16 -31.61 -0.87
CA GLN A 32 22.04 -32.12 -0.10
C GLN A 32 21.48 -31.08 0.88
N LEU A 33 22.32 -30.20 1.44
CA LEU A 33 21.86 -29.10 2.28
C LEU A 33 21.07 -28.07 1.46
N ARG A 34 21.49 -27.75 0.24
CA ARG A 34 20.78 -26.84 -0.67
C ARG A 34 19.41 -27.39 -1.03
N ASP A 35 19.35 -28.60 -1.58
CA ASP A 35 18.08 -29.19 -2.05
C ASP A 35 17.10 -29.34 -0.90
N ARG A 36 17.61 -29.75 0.26
CA ARG A 36 16.82 -29.88 1.47
C ARG A 36 16.36 -28.53 2.03
N LEU A 37 17.15 -27.46 1.89
CA LEU A 37 16.75 -26.10 2.27
C LEU A 37 15.57 -25.65 1.40
N ILE A 38 15.68 -25.78 0.08
CA ILE A 38 14.63 -25.40 -0.88
C ILE A 38 13.33 -26.17 -0.60
N ALA A 39 13.39 -27.51 -0.60
CA ALA A 39 12.22 -28.35 -0.45
C ALA A 39 11.53 -28.20 0.92
N ARG A 40 12.27 -27.89 1.99
CA ARG A 40 11.71 -27.80 3.36
C ARG A 40 11.36 -26.39 3.78
N MET A 41 11.76 -25.36 3.04
CA MET A 41 11.32 -24.00 3.29
C MET A 41 9.88 -23.77 2.85
N ASN A 42 9.42 -24.47 1.80
CA ASN A 42 8.04 -24.39 1.31
C ASN A 42 7.62 -22.94 0.96
N ILE A 43 8.50 -22.21 0.26
CA ILE A 43 8.25 -20.83 -0.20
C ILE A 43 8.39 -20.81 -1.72
N PRO A 44 7.28 -20.83 -2.49
CA PRO A 44 7.31 -20.96 -3.94
C PRO A 44 8.11 -19.86 -4.66
N GLY A 45 8.00 -18.60 -4.21
CA GLY A 45 8.74 -17.48 -4.81
C GLY A 45 10.25 -17.64 -4.69
N LEU A 46 10.71 -18.10 -3.54
CA LEU A 46 12.13 -18.32 -3.25
C LEU A 46 12.67 -19.58 -3.95
N GLU A 47 11.86 -20.63 -4.06
CA GLU A 47 12.21 -21.82 -4.84
C GLU A 47 12.50 -21.45 -6.29
N THR A 48 11.64 -20.64 -6.90
CA THR A 48 11.83 -20.14 -8.27
C THR A 48 13.12 -19.33 -8.40
N GLU A 49 13.38 -18.43 -7.45
CA GLU A 49 14.58 -17.57 -7.45
C GLU A 49 15.87 -18.41 -7.33
N VAL A 50 15.92 -19.37 -6.41
CA VAL A 50 17.09 -20.23 -6.17
C VAL A 50 17.30 -21.25 -7.29
N LEU A 51 16.23 -21.71 -7.94
CA LEU A 51 16.32 -22.59 -9.12
C LEU A 51 16.79 -21.84 -10.37
N SER A 52 16.49 -20.54 -10.48
CA SER A 52 16.91 -19.71 -11.61
C SER A 52 18.41 -19.33 -11.58
N MET A 53 19.12 -19.58 -10.47
CA MET A 53 20.55 -19.30 -10.34
C MET A 53 21.39 -20.51 -10.80
N PRO A 54 22.10 -20.44 -11.94
CA PRO A 54 22.96 -21.54 -12.38
C PRO A 54 24.11 -21.73 -11.38
N ASN A 55 24.46 -22.98 -11.07
CA ASN A 55 25.51 -23.35 -10.10
C ASN A 55 25.32 -22.79 -8.68
N CYS A 56 24.09 -22.45 -8.28
CA CYS A 56 23.78 -21.93 -6.95
C CYS A 56 24.32 -22.85 -5.84
N SER A 57 25.18 -22.30 -4.99
CA SER A 57 25.72 -23.00 -3.84
C SER A 57 24.74 -22.96 -2.67
N PHE A 58 25.01 -23.76 -1.63
CA PHE A 58 24.24 -23.66 -0.38
C PHE A 58 24.31 -22.27 0.26
N GLN A 59 25.44 -21.54 0.14
CA GLN A 59 25.56 -20.21 0.72
C GLN A 59 24.74 -19.17 -0.06
N ASP A 60 24.64 -19.32 -1.37
CA ASP A 60 23.82 -18.45 -2.21
C ASP A 60 22.35 -18.64 -1.88
N ALA A 61 21.90 -19.91 -1.84
CA ALA A 61 20.55 -20.25 -1.40
C ALA A 61 20.27 -19.70 0.01
N ARG A 62 21.18 -19.91 0.97
CA ARG A 62 21.06 -19.37 2.33
C ARG A 62 20.90 -17.85 2.35
N THR A 63 21.66 -17.14 1.53
CA THR A 63 21.62 -15.67 1.45
C THR A 63 20.29 -15.20 0.88
N ALA A 64 19.83 -15.81 -0.23
CA ALA A 64 18.52 -15.52 -0.81
C ALA A 64 17.39 -15.74 0.22
N CYS A 65 17.45 -16.83 0.99
CA CYS A 65 16.48 -17.12 2.04
C CYS A 65 16.42 -16.04 3.13
N ILE A 66 17.59 -15.55 3.56
CA ILE A 66 17.69 -14.51 4.59
C ILE A 66 17.20 -13.16 4.05
N ASN A 67 17.55 -12.82 2.81
CA ASN A 67 17.13 -11.59 2.16
C ASN A 67 15.61 -11.56 1.95
N TYR A 68 15.01 -12.67 1.51
CA TYR A 68 13.56 -12.79 1.38
C TYR A 68 12.84 -12.50 2.69
N GLN A 69 13.31 -13.05 3.82
CA GLN A 69 12.73 -12.76 5.13
C GLN A 69 12.85 -11.27 5.48
N ALA A 70 14.01 -10.67 5.23
CA ALA A 70 14.24 -9.25 5.52
C ALA A 70 13.33 -8.34 4.69
N VAL A 71 13.19 -8.60 3.39
CA VAL A 71 12.28 -7.86 2.50
C VAL A 71 10.83 -8.03 2.93
N ASN A 72 10.40 -9.24 3.27
CA ASN A 72 9.05 -9.50 3.77
C ASN A 72 8.78 -8.78 5.10
N GLU A 73 9.75 -8.73 6.02
CA GLU A 73 9.64 -7.97 7.26
C GLU A 73 9.52 -6.46 6.99
N LEU A 74 10.29 -5.93 6.04
CA LEU A 74 10.19 -4.53 5.62
C LEU A 74 8.84 -4.21 4.97
N ASP A 75 8.30 -5.10 4.14
CA ASP A 75 7.00 -4.93 3.50
C ASP A 75 5.87 -4.87 4.54
N ILE A 76 5.88 -5.77 5.53
CA ILE A 76 4.92 -5.75 6.64
C ILE A 76 5.03 -4.43 7.44
N GLN A 77 6.24 -3.93 7.68
CA GLN A 77 6.43 -2.66 8.37
C GLN A 77 5.96 -1.47 7.53
N SER A 78 6.24 -1.49 6.23
CA SER A 78 5.77 -0.48 5.27
C SER A 78 4.24 -0.42 5.22
N MET A 79 3.58 -1.57 5.16
CA MET A 79 2.11 -1.66 5.22
C MET A 79 1.55 -1.09 6.53
N LYS A 80 2.18 -1.37 7.68
CA LYS A 80 1.77 -0.80 8.97
C LYS A 80 1.86 0.72 8.99
N ILE A 81 2.97 1.26 8.47
CA ILE A 81 3.16 2.72 8.38
C ILE A 81 2.11 3.32 7.45
N SER A 82 1.91 2.73 6.27
CA SER A 82 0.94 3.20 5.28
C SER A 82 -0.48 3.20 5.83
N ASN A 83 -0.90 2.13 6.49
CA ASN A 83 -2.23 2.02 7.10
C ASN A 83 -2.42 3.06 8.22
N THR A 84 -1.39 3.30 9.04
CA THR A 84 -1.43 4.32 10.09
C THR A 84 -1.55 5.73 9.51
N LEU A 85 -0.83 6.02 8.42
CA LEU A 85 -0.91 7.32 7.74
C LEU A 85 -2.27 7.52 7.07
N LEU A 86 -2.82 6.48 6.44
CA LEU A 86 -4.14 6.53 5.81
C LEU A 86 -5.24 6.83 6.85
N SER A 87 -5.25 6.11 7.97
CA SER A 87 -6.22 6.38 9.05
C SER A 87 -6.11 7.81 9.60
N ARG A 88 -4.90 8.39 9.69
CA ARG A 88 -4.72 9.80 10.09
C ARG A 88 -5.27 10.78 9.06
N LEU A 89 -5.13 10.50 7.77
CA LEU A 89 -5.69 11.35 6.70
C LEU A 89 -7.22 11.32 6.71
N ASP A 90 -7.82 10.15 6.92
CA ASP A 90 -9.28 10.02 7.05
C ASP A 90 -9.81 10.77 8.28
N GLU A 91 -9.11 10.70 9.42
CA GLU A 91 -9.45 11.43 10.63
C GLU A 91 -9.32 12.95 10.44
N GLN A 92 -8.24 13.42 9.79
CA GLN A 92 -8.05 14.84 9.47
C GLN A 92 -9.05 15.37 8.43
N GLN A 93 -9.49 14.56 7.46
CA GLN A 93 -10.59 14.94 6.56
C GLN A 93 -11.93 15.03 7.30
N SER A 94 -12.19 14.14 8.26
CA SER A 94 -13.44 14.15 9.06
C SER A 94 -13.52 15.32 10.05
N GLN A 95 -12.38 15.84 10.51
CA GLN A 95 -12.32 16.96 11.47
C GLN A 95 -12.46 18.35 10.80
N GLY A 96 -12.40 18.42 9.46
CA GLY A 96 -12.62 19.64 8.69
C GLY A 96 -14.08 19.96 8.36
N GLN A 97 -15.02 19.07 8.68
CA GLN A 97 -16.44 19.20 8.35
C GLN A 97 -17.38 19.37 9.55
N SER A 98 -16.88 19.70 10.75
CA SER A 98 -17.76 20.14 11.83
C SER A 98 -18.17 21.61 11.65
N ASN A 99 -19.15 21.79 10.76
CA ASN A 99 -20.19 22.82 10.77
C ASN A 99 -19.73 24.27 11.06
N LEU A 100 -19.48 25.00 9.97
CA LEU A 100 -19.74 26.45 9.89
C LEU A 100 -21.04 26.76 10.65
N ARG A 101 -20.88 27.48 11.77
CA ARG A 101 -21.95 28.02 12.60
C ARG A 101 -23.01 28.63 11.68
N SER A 102 -24.13 27.95 11.52
CA SER A 102 -25.29 28.48 10.82
C SER A 102 -25.71 29.76 11.54
N PHE A 103 -25.38 30.92 10.98
CA PHE A 103 -25.92 32.17 11.48
C PHE A 103 -27.41 32.18 11.16
N ASN A 104 -28.19 31.88 12.20
CA ASN A 104 -29.62 32.05 12.29
C ASN A 104 -29.99 33.44 11.75
N SER A 105 -30.48 33.49 10.50
CA SER A 105 -31.05 34.70 9.92
C SER A 105 -32.47 34.87 10.45
N ASN A 106 -32.59 35.29 11.71
CA ASN A 106 -33.78 35.96 12.22
C ASN A 106 -33.90 37.32 11.52
N SER A 107 -34.37 37.30 10.27
CA SER A 107 -34.72 38.52 9.54
C SER A 107 -36.03 39.05 10.11
N TYR A 108 -35.89 40.03 11.00
CA TYR A 108 -36.99 40.82 11.53
C TYR A 108 -37.86 41.38 10.41
N SER A 109 -39.16 41.12 10.52
CA SER A 109 -40.23 41.73 9.74
C SER A 109 -40.23 43.26 9.87
N ARG A 110 -40.25 43.99 8.75
CA ARG A 110 -40.83 45.34 8.68
C ARG A 110 -41.59 45.58 7.36
N VAL A 111 -42.89 45.31 7.47
CA VAL A 111 -44.08 45.95 6.90
C VAL A 111 -43.89 47.19 5.99
N ASN A 112 -44.64 47.17 4.87
CA ASN A 112 -45.14 48.26 4.03
C ASN A 112 -44.21 49.42 3.61
N MET A 113 -44.00 49.52 2.29
CA MET A 113 -44.10 50.80 1.59
C MET A 113 -44.93 50.66 0.31
N LYS A 114 -46.19 51.10 0.42
CA LYS A 114 -47.06 51.47 -0.69
C LYS A 114 -46.57 52.84 -1.15
N GLY A 115 -45.97 52.93 -2.33
CA GLY A 115 -45.41 54.17 -2.86
C GLY A 115 -45.32 54.11 -4.38
N VAL A 116 -46.38 54.56 -5.03
CA VAL A 116 -46.48 54.74 -6.48
C VAL A 116 -45.41 55.74 -6.92
N SER A 117 -44.55 55.38 -7.87
CA SER A 117 -44.01 56.37 -8.80
C SER A 117 -43.52 55.71 -10.08
N THR A 118 -44.27 55.96 -11.13
CA THR A 118 -43.98 55.67 -12.53
C THR A 118 -42.72 56.37 -12.99
N ARG A 119 -41.75 55.63 -13.55
CA ARG A 119 -40.86 56.20 -14.56
C ARG A 119 -40.65 55.23 -15.71
N LYS A 120 -41.40 55.49 -16.78
CA LYS A 120 -41.16 54.94 -18.11
C LYS A 120 -39.81 55.45 -18.62
N TYR A 121 -38.99 54.54 -19.14
CA TYR A 121 -38.15 54.84 -20.30
C TYR A 121 -38.23 53.65 -21.24
N LYS A 122 -38.52 53.93 -22.51
CA LYS A 122 -38.78 52.97 -23.58
C LYS A 122 -37.61 53.03 -24.57
N ALA A 123 -37.31 51.86 -25.16
CA ALA A 123 -36.61 51.65 -26.44
C ALA A 123 -35.06 51.73 -26.38
N ASN A 124 -34.27 50.89 -27.07
CA ASN A 124 -34.47 50.19 -28.35
C ASN A 124 -33.70 48.86 -28.45
N HIS A 125 -34.11 48.10 -29.47
CA HIS A 125 -33.73 46.78 -29.95
C HIS A 125 -32.30 46.60 -30.51
N ILE A 126 -31.97 45.30 -30.68
CA ILE A 126 -31.10 44.67 -31.70
C ILE A 126 -29.57 44.73 -31.48
N GLY A 127 -29.00 43.56 -31.26
CA GLY A 127 -27.58 43.26 -31.41
C GLY A 127 -27.41 41.73 -31.49
N GLU A 128 -27.25 41.23 -32.71
CA GLU A 128 -27.26 39.83 -33.10
C GLU A 128 -26.19 38.97 -32.38
N ARG A 129 -26.60 37.75 -31.96
CA ARG A 129 -25.68 36.65 -31.64
C ARG A 129 -24.98 36.21 -32.93
N LYS A 130 -23.66 36.41 -33.05
CA LYS A 130 -22.85 35.66 -34.02
C LYS A 130 -22.03 34.59 -33.30
N PHE A 131 -22.42 33.34 -33.53
CA PHE A 131 -21.64 32.14 -33.21
C PHE A 131 -20.41 32.11 -34.12
N GLY A 132 -19.22 32.28 -33.57
CA GLY A 132 -17.97 32.00 -34.28
C GLY A 132 -17.84 30.50 -34.49
N LYS A 133 -17.89 30.05 -35.74
CA LYS A 133 -17.44 28.71 -36.14
C LYS A 133 -15.99 28.77 -36.59
N ARG A 134 -15.24 27.84 -35.99
CA ARG A 134 -13.92 27.28 -36.30
C ARG A 134 -13.64 27.10 -37.81
N LEU A 135 -12.52 27.65 -38.29
CA LEU A 135 -11.36 26.92 -38.84
C LEU A 135 -10.22 27.92 -39.10
#